data_AF-A0A4P5SRY4-F1
#
_entry.id   AF-A0A4P5SRY4-F1
#
_cell.length_a   1.000
_cell.length_b   1.000
_cell.length_c   1.000
_cell.angle_alpha   90.00
_cell.angle_beta   90.00
_cell.angle_gamma   90.00
#
_symmetry.space_group_name_H-M   'P 1'
#
loop_
_entity.id
_entity.type
_entity.pdbx_description
1 polymer ?
#
loop_
_entity_poly.entity_id
_entity_poly.type
_entity_poly.pdbx_seq_one_letter_code
_entity_poly.pdbx_strand_id
1 'polypeptide(L)'
;MLTTTEIAIFLGLGVLFAGGLIIVSRWAETRPALLAAYALIAASFLFVGFAIRAENAATWIGFEMTGVAIFGTLAGLTIVGSAWFVVAGLALHPVWALYIHYYGAGAVFAPAPFVWASVGFDIAAALYVLVSILSGADKKKHQALAPQRRRKGEGA
;
A
#
# COMPACT_ATOMS: atom_id res chain seq x y z
N MET A 1 -5.17 21.96 12.06
CA MET A 1 -5.46 20.54 12.36
C MET A 1 -6.89 20.25 11.94
N LEU A 2 -7.16 19.06 11.41
CA LEU A 2 -8.53 18.68 11.02
C LEU A 2 -9.38 18.43 12.26
N THR A 3 -10.67 18.70 12.16
CA THR A 3 -11.69 18.30 13.13
C THR A 3 -11.92 16.78 13.11
N THR A 4 -12.52 16.24 14.17
CA THR A 4 -12.87 14.81 14.25
C THR A 4 -13.76 14.36 13.08
N THR A 5 -14.71 15.21 12.67
CA THR A 5 -15.60 14.93 11.54
C THR A 5 -14.84 14.86 10.23
N GLU A 6 -13.93 15.81 9.97
CA GLU A 6 -13.09 15.79 8.77
C GLU A 6 -12.17 14.57 8.73
N ILE A 7 -11.57 14.21 9.86
CA ILE A 7 -10.75 12.98 9.98
C ILE A 7 -11.58 11.75 9.61
N ALA A 8 -12.79 11.62 10.17
CA ALA A 8 -13.67 10.50 9.87
C ALA A 8 -14.06 10.43 8.38
N ILE A 9 -14.34 11.59 7.76
CA ILE A 9 -14.66 11.67 6.33
C ILE A 9 -13.49 11.20 5.46
N PHE A 10 -12.28 11.74 5.68
CA PHE A 10 -11.14 11.39 4.84
C PHE A 10 -10.66 9.96 5.07
N LEU A 11 -10.71 9.48 6.32
CA LEU A 11 -10.46 8.06 6.61
C LEU A 11 -11.46 7.17 5.88
N GLY A 12 -12.76 7.50 5.93
CA GLY A 12 -13.81 6.80 5.19
C GLY A 12 -13.60 6.83 3.67
N LEU A 13 -13.12 7.95 3.13
CA LEU A 13 -12.77 8.06 1.70
C LEU A 13 -11.59 7.13 1.33
N GLY A 14 -10.59 7.02 2.20
CA GLY A 14 -9.51 6.04 2.07
C GLY A 14 -10.03 4.59 1.99
N VAL A 15 -10.94 4.24 2.90
CA VAL A 15 -11.61 2.93 2.91
C VAL A 15 -12.39 2.71 1.61
N LEU A 16 -13.07 3.73 1.10
CA LEU A 16 -13.80 3.65 -0.18
C LEU A 16 -12.85 3.34 -1.34
N PHE A 17 -11.70 4.01 -1.41
CA PHE A 17 -10.68 3.72 -2.44
C PHE A 17 -10.10 2.31 -2.32
N ALA A 18 -9.86 1.83 -1.10
CA ALA A 18 -9.46 0.44 -0.88
C ALA A 18 -10.57 -0.53 -1.34
N GLY A 19 -11.84 -0.20 -1.11
CA GLY A 19 -12.99 -0.92 -1.67
C GLY A 19 -12.92 -1.03 -3.20
N GLY A 20 -12.60 0.07 -3.88
CA GLY A 20 -12.36 0.08 -5.33
C GLY A 20 -11.24 -0.88 -5.74
N LEU A 21 -10.10 -0.86 -5.04
CA LEU A 21 -8.98 -1.78 -5.27
C LEU A 21 -9.39 -3.25 -5.10
N ILE A 22 -10.20 -3.55 -4.07
CA ILE A 22 -10.73 -4.88 -3.80
C ILE A 22 -11.62 -5.35 -4.95
N ILE A 23 -12.53 -4.49 -5.42
CA ILE A 23 -13.42 -4.80 -6.56
C ILE A 23 -12.59 -5.12 -7.80
N VAL A 24 -11.58 -4.28 -8.10
CA VAL A 24 -10.64 -4.52 -9.21
C VAL A 24 -9.89 -5.84 -9.04
N SER A 25 -9.38 -6.14 -7.83
CA SER A 25 -8.70 -7.40 -7.54
C SER A 25 -9.57 -8.63 -7.78
N ARG A 26 -10.87 -8.52 -7.48
CA ARG A 26 -11.83 -9.60 -7.69
C ARG A 26 -12.20 -9.73 -9.16
N TRP A 27 -12.49 -8.62 -9.83
CA TRP A 27 -12.89 -8.59 -11.25
C TRP A 27 -11.77 -9.05 -12.19
N ALA A 28 -10.54 -8.60 -11.95
CA ALA A 28 -9.38 -8.99 -12.76
C ALA A 28 -8.77 -10.34 -12.33
N GLU A 29 -9.41 -11.05 -11.38
CA GLU A 29 -8.93 -12.31 -10.81
C GLU A 29 -7.49 -12.29 -10.26
N THR A 30 -6.94 -11.10 -9.99
CA THR A 30 -5.54 -10.91 -9.58
C THR A 30 -5.30 -11.33 -8.14
N ARG A 31 -4.04 -11.61 -7.81
CA ARG A 31 -3.58 -11.88 -6.44
C ARG A 31 -3.73 -10.60 -5.57
N PRO A 32 -4.57 -10.60 -4.52
CA PRO A 32 -4.79 -9.43 -3.65
C PRO A 32 -3.49 -8.81 -3.14
N ALA A 33 -2.55 -9.64 -2.67
CA ALA A 33 -1.28 -9.15 -2.16
C ALA A 33 -0.42 -8.45 -3.23
N LEU A 34 -0.51 -8.88 -4.50
CA LEU A 34 0.24 -8.25 -5.58
C LEU A 34 -0.29 -6.84 -5.89
N LEU A 35 -1.61 -6.71 -6.00
CA LEU A 35 -2.23 -5.41 -6.29
C LEU A 35 -2.00 -4.43 -5.13
N ALA A 36 -2.11 -4.91 -3.89
CA ALA A 36 -1.79 -4.15 -2.69
C ALA A 36 -0.32 -3.70 -2.65
N ALA A 37 0.63 -4.53 -3.12
CA ALA A 37 2.04 -4.17 -3.18
C ALA A 37 2.29 -3.02 -4.15
N TYR A 38 1.66 -3.04 -5.33
CA TYR A 38 1.73 -1.92 -6.27
C TYR A 38 1.07 -0.65 -5.71
N ALA A 39 -0.05 -0.80 -4.99
CA ALA A 39 -0.68 0.33 -4.33
C ALA A 39 0.22 0.96 -3.24
N LEU A 40 0.91 0.14 -2.44
CA LEU A 40 1.87 0.63 -1.43
C LEU A 40 3.04 1.41 -2.07
N ILE A 41 3.57 0.90 -3.19
CA ILE A 41 4.60 1.62 -3.97
C ILE A 41 4.05 2.96 -4.46
N ALA A 42 2.86 2.95 -5.08
CA ALA A 42 2.23 4.18 -5.58
C ALA A 42 1.98 5.20 -4.46
N ALA A 43 1.44 4.77 -3.32
CA ALA A 43 1.21 5.61 -2.15
C ALA A 43 2.51 6.26 -1.65
N SER A 44 3.62 5.51 -1.62
CA SER A 44 4.92 6.02 -1.21
C SER A 44 5.43 7.13 -2.16
N PHE A 45 5.26 6.95 -3.47
CA PHE A 45 5.65 7.96 -4.47
C PHE A 45 4.77 9.22 -4.45
N LEU A 46 3.52 9.15 -3.97
CA LEU A 46 2.67 10.33 -3.87
C LEU A 46 3.23 11.35 -2.87
N PHE A 47 3.85 10.90 -1.78
CA PHE A 47 4.53 11.79 -0.83
C PHE A 47 5.79 12.43 -1.42
N VAL A 48 6.55 11.72 -2.27
CA VAL A 48 7.63 12.32 -3.08
C VAL A 48 7.08 13.42 -3.98
N GLY A 49 5.92 13.19 -4.62
CA GLY A 49 5.25 14.20 -5.44
C GLY A 49 4.84 15.45 -4.65
N PHE A 50 4.42 15.29 -3.40
CA PHE A 50 4.13 16.43 -2.53
C PHE A 50 5.38 17.17 -2.06
N ALA A 51 6.49 16.47 -1.85
CA ALA A 51 7.77 17.07 -1.45
C ALA A 51 8.32 18.09 -2.47
N ILE A 52 7.92 17.99 -3.75
CA ILE A 52 8.27 18.97 -4.79
C ILE A 52 7.79 20.39 -4.43
N ARG A 53 6.72 20.50 -3.64
CA ARG A 53 6.16 21.79 -3.20
C ARG A 53 6.80 22.33 -1.92
N ALA A 54 7.75 21.62 -1.32
CA ALA A 54 8.43 22.09 -0.13
C ALA A 54 9.49 23.15 -0.48
N GLU A 55 9.71 24.11 0.42
CA GLU A 55 10.76 25.14 0.24
C GLU A 55 12.15 24.51 0.03
N ASN A 56 12.45 23.43 0.77
CA ASN A 56 13.67 22.62 0.63
C ASN A 56 13.40 21.31 -0.13
N ALA A 57 12.84 21.41 -1.33
CA ALA A 57 12.36 20.26 -2.11
C ALA A 57 13.40 19.13 -2.25
N ALA A 58 14.68 19.44 -2.54
CA ALA A 58 15.71 18.41 -2.74
C ALA A 58 15.92 17.54 -1.50
N THR A 59 15.98 18.16 -0.31
CA THR A 59 16.13 17.45 0.97
C THR A 59 14.90 16.59 1.26
N TRP A 60 13.70 17.15 1.07
CA TRP A 60 12.46 16.41 1.31
C TRP A 60 12.27 15.26 0.32
N ILE A 61 12.59 15.44 -0.95
CA ILE A 61 12.59 14.35 -1.93
C ILE A 61 13.54 13.24 -1.50
N GLY A 62 14.78 13.56 -1.08
CA GLY A 62 15.71 12.57 -0.55
C GLY A 62 15.17 11.82 0.67
N PHE A 63 14.50 12.54 1.58
CA PHE A 63 13.84 11.94 2.75
C PHE A 63 12.68 11.02 2.34
N GLU A 64 11.78 11.46 1.46
CA GLU A 64 10.66 10.64 0.98
C GLU A 64 11.12 9.42 0.18
N MET A 65 12.23 9.54 -0.55
CA MET A 65 12.86 8.39 -1.20
C MET A 65 13.34 7.33 -0.20
N THR A 66 13.61 7.69 1.06
CA THR A 66 13.86 6.73 2.15
C THR A 66 12.59 5.95 2.49
N GLY A 67 11.44 6.63 2.55
CA GLY A 67 10.13 5.98 2.67
C GLY A 67 9.87 5.03 1.51
N VAL A 68 10.09 5.48 0.27
CA VAL A 68 9.99 4.64 -0.93
C VAL A 68 10.91 3.42 -0.84
N ALA A 69 12.15 3.56 -0.36
CA ALA A 69 13.06 2.43 -0.21
C ALA A 69 12.54 1.40 0.82
N ILE A 70 12.03 1.86 1.97
CA ILE A 70 11.50 0.98 3.03
C ILE A 70 10.24 0.25 2.53
N PHE A 71 9.22 0.99 2.11
CA PHE A 71 7.93 0.43 1.73
C PHE A 71 7.97 -0.27 0.37
N GLY A 72 8.77 0.24 -0.56
CA GLY A 72 9.07 -0.41 -1.83
C GLY A 72 9.79 -1.75 -1.63
N THR A 73 10.66 -1.88 -0.62
CA THR A 73 11.27 -3.17 -0.26
C THR A 73 10.23 -4.17 0.25
N LEU A 74 9.33 -3.76 1.15
CA LEU A 74 8.25 -4.63 1.65
C LEU A 74 7.28 -5.05 0.53
N ALA A 75 6.96 -4.12 -0.38
CA ALA A 75 6.21 -4.42 -1.58
C ALA A 75 6.98 -5.39 -2.52
N GLY A 76 8.27 -5.16 -2.74
CA GLY A 76 9.14 -6.02 -3.55
C GLY A 76 9.22 -7.46 -3.01
N LEU A 77 9.42 -7.61 -1.70
CA LEU A 77 9.43 -8.90 -1.00
C LEU A 77 8.07 -9.62 -1.10
N THR A 78 6.97 -8.88 -1.27
CA THR A 78 5.66 -9.47 -1.56
C THR A 78 5.57 -10.00 -2.99
N ILE A 79 6.11 -9.26 -3.95
CA ILE A 79 6.11 -9.65 -5.36
C ILE A 79 6.90 -10.96 -5.54
N VAL A 80 8.11 -11.04 -4.97
CA VAL A 80 8.99 -12.20 -5.16
C VAL A 80 8.81 -13.30 -4.11
N GLY A 81 8.13 -13.02 -3.00
CA GLY A 81 8.09 -13.89 -1.84
C GLY A 81 6.72 -13.97 -1.18
N SER A 82 6.61 -13.45 0.04
CA SER A 82 5.48 -13.69 0.94
C SER A 82 4.50 -12.52 0.96
N ALA A 83 3.21 -12.82 0.86
CA ALA A 83 2.12 -11.86 1.01
C ALA A 83 2.11 -11.16 2.39
N TRP A 84 2.76 -11.73 3.40
CA TRP A 84 2.86 -11.11 4.72
C TRP A 84 3.65 -9.79 4.72
N PHE A 85 4.56 -9.59 3.76
CA PHE A 85 5.35 -8.35 3.71
C PHE A 85 4.51 -7.13 3.37
N VAL A 86 3.53 -7.23 2.47
CA VAL A 86 2.64 -6.09 2.16
C VAL A 86 1.68 -5.82 3.30
N VAL A 87 1.26 -6.84 4.06
CA VAL A 87 0.48 -6.62 5.29
C VAL A 87 1.29 -5.81 6.30
N ALA A 88 2.56 -6.17 6.52
CA ALA A 88 3.45 -5.41 7.38
C ALA A 88 3.68 -3.98 6.85
N GLY A 89 3.90 -3.83 5.54
CA GLY A 89 4.08 -2.53 4.90
C GLY A 89 2.88 -1.61 5.06
N LEU A 90 1.68 -2.11 4.75
CA LEU A 90 0.43 -1.35 4.90
C LEU A 90 0.05 -1.10 6.36
N ALA A 91 0.48 -1.95 7.31
CA ALA A 91 0.28 -1.67 8.73
C ALA A 91 1.24 -0.57 9.25
N LEU A 92 2.47 -0.53 8.73
CA LEU A 92 3.49 0.44 9.15
C LEU A 92 3.35 1.80 8.45
N HIS A 93 2.92 1.82 7.19
CA HIS A 93 2.81 3.05 6.39
C HIS A 93 1.91 4.13 7.02
N PRO A 94 0.75 3.82 7.64
CA PRO A 94 -0.04 4.78 8.40
C PRO A 94 0.73 5.47 9.52
N VAL A 95 1.60 4.73 10.22
CA VAL A 95 2.41 5.28 11.31
C VAL A 95 3.41 6.29 10.76
N TRP A 96 4.08 5.94 9.66
CA TRP A 96 4.97 6.87 8.94
C TRP A 96 4.21 8.11 8.47
N ALA A 97 3.07 7.90 7.79
CA ALA A 97 2.25 8.97 7.23
C ALA A 97 1.79 9.96 8.30
N LEU A 98 1.26 9.47 9.42
CA LEU A 98 0.82 10.32 10.53
C LEU A 98 2.00 11.03 11.20
N TYR A 99 3.06 10.30 11.52
CA TYR A 99 4.20 10.85 12.26
C TYR A 99 4.92 11.95 11.46
N ILE A 100 5.19 11.72 10.18
CA ILE A 100 5.93 12.68 9.35
C ILE A 100 5.02 13.78 8.81
N HIS A 101 3.83 13.44 8.29
CA HIS A 101 3.05 14.33 7.43
C HIS A 101 1.81 14.94 8.07
N TYR A 102 1.34 14.41 9.21
CA TYR A 102 0.23 15.03 9.94
C TYR A 102 0.71 15.76 11.20
N TYR A 103 1.56 15.11 12.00
CA TYR A 103 2.10 15.68 13.22
C TYR A 103 3.49 16.31 13.06
N GLY A 104 4.27 15.85 12.08
CA GLY A 104 5.66 16.21 11.90
C GLY A 104 5.91 17.35 10.90
N ALA A 105 7.19 17.58 10.62
CA ALA A 105 7.64 18.65 9.74
C ALA A 105 7.16 18.49 8.29
N GLY A 106 6.72 17.30 7.87
CA GLY A 106 6.17 17.05 6.55
C GLY A 106 4.77 17.65 6.33
N ALA A 107 4.10 18.11 7.40
CA ALA A 107 2.78 18.74 7.32
C ALA A 107 2.76 20.05 6.53
N VAL A 108 3.92 20.67 6.29
CA VAL A 108 4.04 21.91 5.51
C VAL A 108 3.78 21.71 4.02
N PHE A 109 3.96 20.48 3.50
CA PHE A 109 3.75 20.18 2.09
C PHE A 109 2.71 19.07 1.87
N ALA A 110 2.54 18.12 2.78
CA ALA A 110 1.56 17.06 2.62
C ALA A 110 0.14 17.52 3.05
N PRO A 111 -0.87 17.45 2.18
CA PRO A 111 -2.22 17.85 2.55
C PRO A 111 -2.78 16.92 3.64
N ALA A 112 -3.17 17.49 4.79
CA ALA A 112 -3.75 16.73 5.90
C ALA A 112 -4.93 15.80 5.50
N PRO A 113 -5.88 16.23 4.65
CA PRO A 113 -6.92 15.34 4.12
C PRO A 113 -6.38 14.09 3.43
N PHE A 114 -5.32 14.25 2.64
CA PHE A 114 -4.70 13.15 1.93
C PHE A 114 -4.06 12.15 2.89
N VAL A 115 -3.36 12.64 3.92
CA VAL A 115 -2.72 11.77 4.93
C VAL A 115 -3.75 10.84 5.58
N TRP A 116 -4.90 11.36 6.00
CA TRP A 116 -5.96 10.55 6.61
C TRP A 116 -6.64 9.61 5.62
N ALA A 117 -6.78 10.01 4.35
CA ALA A 117 -7.24 9.11 3.30
C ALA A 117 -6.25 7.96 3.03
N SER A 118 -4.94 8.23 3.02
CA SER A 118 -3.92 7.18 2.93
C SER A 118 -4.01 6.21 4.11
N VAL A 119 -4.17 6.71 5.34
CA VAL A 119 -4.35 5.86 6.54
C VAL A 119 -5.56 4.93 6.40
N GLY A 120 -6.71 5.46 6.00
CA GLY A 120 -7.91 4.65 5.80
C GLY A 120 -7.75 3.59 4.71
N PHE A 121 -7.10 3.96 3.61
CA PHE A 121 -6.78 3.06 2.51
C PHE A 121 -5.87 1.91 2.96
N ASP A 122 -4.76 2.25 3.63
CA ASP A 122 -3.75 1.29 4.06
C ASP A 122 -4.31 0.27 5.04
N ILE A 123 -5.07 0.73 6.05
CA ILE A 123 -5.69 -0.16 7.05
C ILE A 123 -6.68 -1.12 6.36
N ALA A 124 -7.55 -0.60 5.50
CA ALA A 124 -8.54 -1.42 4.80
C ALA A 124 -7.87 -2.43 3.86
N ALA A 125 -6.84 -2.01 3.10
CA ALA A 125 -6.09 -2.88 2.22
C ALA A 125 -5.31 -3.95 3.00
N ALA A 126 -4.68 -3.60 4.13
CA ALA A 126 -3.97 -4.53 4.99
C ALA A 126 -4.90 -5.63 5.52
N LEU A 127 -6.07 -5.23 6.04
CA LEU A 127 -7.08 -6.16 6.56
C LEU A 127 -7.61 -7.08 5.46
N TYR A 128 -7.88 -6.55 4.27
CA TYR A 128 -8.32 -7.37 3.14
C TYR A 128 -7.29 -8.42 2.74
N VAL A 129 -6.02 -8.02 2.58
CA VAL A 129 -4.94 -8.95 2.24
C VAL A 129 -4.74 -9.98 3.35
N LEU A 130 -4.78 -9.57 4.62
CA LEU A 130 -4.71 -10.46 5.77
C LEU A 130 -5.80 -11.54 5.72
N VAL A 131 -7.07 -11.15 5.51
CA VAL A 131 -8.19 -12.10 5.37
C VAL A 131 -8.00 -13.01 4.15
N SER A 132 -7.47 -12.51 3.03
CA SER A 132 -7.15 -13.31 1.86
C SER A 132 -6.05 -14.35 2.11
N ILE A 133 -5.07 -14.02 2.95
CA ILE A 133 -4.02 -14.96 3.39
C ILE A 133 -4.63 -16.03 4.30
N LEU A 134 -5.38 -15.62 5.33
CA LEU A 134 -5.98 -16.53 6.32
C LEU A 134 -7.01 -17.48 5.70
N SER A 135 -7.74 -17.05 4.68
CA SER A 135 -8.67 -17.89 3.93
C SER A 135 -8.00 -18.77 2.86
N GLY A 136 -6.69 -18.61 2.63
CA GLY A 136 -5.94 -19.32 1.59
C GLY A 136 -6.24 -18.87 0.15
N ALA A 137 -7.06 -17.84 -0.04
CA ALA A 137 -7.41 -17.30 -1.35
C ALA A 137 -6.17 -16.75 -2.09
N ASP A 138 -5.25 -16.12 -1.36
CA ASP A 138 -4.02 -15.56 -1.94
C ASP A 138 -3.11 -16.67 -2.51
N LYS A 139 -2.91 -17.75 -1.73
CA LYS A 139 -2.10 -18.90 -2.14
C LYS A 139 -2.66 -19.58 -3.39
N LYS A 140 -3.97 -19.78 -3.46
CA LYS A 140 -4.64 -20.38 -4.63
C LYS A 140 -4.40 -19.55 -5.90
N LYS A 141 -4.57 -18.22 -5.82
CA LYS A 141 -4.33 -17.32 -6.94
C LYS A 141 -2.86 -17.25 -7.34
N HIS A 142 -1.94 -17.26 -6.37
CA HIS A 142 -0.50 -17.30 -6.66
C HIS A 142 -0.13 -18.57 -7.44
N GLN A 143 -0.64 -19.73 -7.04
CA GLN A 143 -0.39 -21.00 -7.75
C GLN A 143 -1.01 -21.04 -9.15
N ALA A 144 -2.20 -20.44 -9.34
CA ALA A 144 -2.85 -20.36 -10.65
C ALA A 144 -2.08 -19.48 -11.65
N LEU A 145 -1.36 -18.47 -11.16
CA LEU A 145 -0.57 -17.53 -11.98
C LEU A 145 0.87 -18.00 -12.23
N ALA A 146 1.36 -18.97 -11.46
CA ALA A 146 2.69 -19.54 -11.68
C ALA A 146 2.69 -20.32 -13.02
N PRO A 147 3.69 -20.13 -13.90
CA PRO A 147 3.77 -20.90 -15.14
C PRO A 147 3.78 -22.39 -14.80
N GLN A 148 2.93 -23.19 -15.47
CA GLN A 148 2.86 -24.65 -15.32
C GLN A 148 4.15 -25.33 -15.81
N ARG A 149 5.28 -25.11 -15.14
CA ARG A 149 6.50 -25.88 -15.33
C ARG A 149 6.39 -27.16 -14.50
N ARG A 150 5.74 -28.17 -15.10
CA ARG A 150 5.94 -29.64 -14.91
C ARG A 150 4.62 -30.39 -15.03
N ARG A 151 4.28 -30.78 -16.25
CA ARG A 151 3.53 -32.00 -16.59
C ARG A 151 3.80 -32.41 -18.04
N LYS A 152 5.09 -32.46 -18.42
CA LYS A 152 5.59 -33.15 -19.63
C LYS A 152 6.98 -33.65 -19.28
N GLY A 153 7.10 -34.91 -18.90
CA GLY A 153 8.35 -35.51 -18.45
C GLY A 153 8.21 -36.88 -17.75
N GLU A 154 7.00 -37.38 -17.55
CA GLU A 154 6.75 -38.76 -17.13
C GLU A 154 5.95 -39.43 -18.24
N GLY A 155 6.64 -40.06 -19.19
CA GLY A 155 6.02 -40.72 -20.35
C GLY A 155 6.89 -40.66 -21.59
N ALA A 156 8.09 -41.23 -21.52
CA ALA A 156 8.85 -41.71 -22.66
C ALA A 156 9.75 -42.87 -22.18
#